data_AF-A0A1S3JEA1-F1
#
_entry.id   AF-A0A1S3JEA1-F1
#
_cell.length_a   1.000
_cell.length_b   1.000
_cell.length_c   1.000
_cell.angle_alpha   90.00
_cell.angle_beta   90.00
_cell.angle_gamma   90.00
#
_symmetry.space_group_name_H-M   'P 1'
#
loop_
_entity.id
_entity.type
_entity.pdbx_description
1 polymer ?
#
loop_
_entity_poly.entity_id
_entity_poly.type
_entity_poly.pdbx_seq_one_letter_code
_entity_poly.pdbx_strand_id
1 'polypeptide(L)'
;MRRKVADDVSCLKNRKNKRELFTTPKRMSFRNQVLAAFKQLHKTRKVVFEGDTYALKLTQDKINEEFKKNKNETDSDKIKELIKIANDSETILRKNVVQLKLKEDTKDEESQTWEMKIREDTEMYDFTEPWEPPPVNKKQKKCS
;
A
#
# COMPACT_ATOMS: atom_id res chain seq x y z
N MET A 1 -55.17 -20.95 54.91
CA MET A 1 -54.73 -22.16 54.17
C MET A 1 -53.91 -21.72 52.97
N ARG A 2 -52.71 -22.31 52.81
CA ARG A 2 -51.92 -22.60 51.58
C ARG A 2 -51.85 -21.52 50.47
N ARG A 3 -50.72 -21.17 49.87
CA ARG A 3 -49.26 -21.33 50.01
C ARG A 3 -48.72 -20.34 48.95
N LYS A 4 -47.63 -19.60 49.24
CA LYS A 4 -46.89 -18.85 48.21
C LYS A 4 -46.37 -19.82 47.16
N VAL A 5 -46.52 -19.48 45.88
CA VAL A 5 -45.64 -19.99 44.82
C VAL A 5 -45.22 -18.79 43.99
N ALA A 6 -43.99 -18.37 44.23
CA ALA A 6 -43.23 -17.57 43.29
C ALA A 6 -42.76 -18.55 42.23
N ASP A 7 -43.09 -18.30 40.96
CA ASP A 7 -42.43 -18.99 39.87
C ASP A 7 -41.22 -18.17 39.45
N ASP A 8 -40.08 -18.73 39.84
CA ASP A 8 -38.75 -18.49 39.35
C ASP A 8 -38.70 -18.30 37.84
N VAL A 9 -38.28 -17.12 37.39
CA VAL A 9 -37.38 -17.05 36.21
C VAL A 9 -36.01 -16.65 36.73
N SER A 10 -35.49 -17.52 37.60
CA SER A 10 -34.09 -17.53 37.93
C SER A 10 -33.31 -18.07 36.73
N CYS A 11 -32.24 -17.33 36.41
CA CYS A 11 -30.96 -17.96 36.12
C CYS A 11 -30.86 -18.81 34.84
N LEU A 12 -30.74 -18.15 33.69
CA LEU A 12 -29.74 -18.56 32.69
C LEU A 12 -28.56 -17.59 32.75
N LYS A 13 -27.74 -17.87 33.77
CA LYS A 13 -26.33 -17.48 33.80
C LYS A 13 -25.64 -17.92 32.51
N ASN A 14 -24.68 -17.09 32.12
CA ASN A 14 -23.49 -17.45 31.37
C ASN A 14 -23.71 -18.00 29.95
N ARG A 15 -23.24 -17.20 28.99
CA ARG A 15 -22.00 -17.58 28.29
C ARG A 15 -21.26 -16.31 27.92
N LYS A 16 -20.29 -15.98 28.77
CA LYS A 16 -19.18 -15.11 28.44
C LYS A 16 -18.73 -15.47 27.02
N ASN A 17 -18.89 -14.55 26.06
CA ASN A 17 -18.24 -14.62 24.77
C ASN A 17 -16.74 -14.41 25.00
N LYS A 18 -16.09 -15.44 25.55
CA LYS A 18 -14.65 -15.54 25.75
C LYS A 18 -14.06 -16.05 24.44
N ARG A 19 -14.23 -15.24 23.39
CA ARG A 19 -13.53 -15.37 22.11
C ARG A 19 -13.13 -13.98 21.61
N GLU A 20 -12.69 -13.12 22.52
CA GLU A 20 -11.59 -12.24 22.16
C GLU A 20 -10.40 -13.15 21.92
N LEU A 21 -10.19 -13.48 20.65
CA LEU A 21 -8.99 -14.15 20.18
C LEU A 21 -7.84 -13.20 20.43
N PHE A 22 -7.26 -13.27 21.62
CA PHE A 22 -5.92 -12.77 21.88
C PHE A 22 -4.95 -13.62 21.05
N THR A 23 -4.89 -13.35 19.76
CA THR A 23 -3.77 -13.79 18.92
C THR A 23 -2.56 -13.05 19.46
N THR A 24 -1.71 -13.74 20.20
CA THR A 24 -0.42 -13.17 20.59
C THR A 24 0.31 -12.77 19.31
N PRO A 25 0.91 -11.57 19.23
CA PRO A 25 1.62 -11.16 18.03
C PRO A 25 2.79 -12.13 17.84
N LYS A 26 2.62 -13.04 16.87
CA LYS A 26 3.64 -14.00 16.47
C LYS A 26 4.86 -13.17 16.07
N ARG A 27 5.93 -13.22 16.86
CA ARG A 27 7.19 -12.55 16.49
C ARG A 27 7.67 -13.14 15.17
N MET A 28 7.49 -12.37 14.10
CA MET A 28 7.87 -12.79 12.76
C MET A 28 9.38 -12.66 12.62
N SER A 29 10.06 -13.77 12.33
CA SER A 29 11.48 -13.75 11.92
C SER A 29 11.70 -12.79 10.75
N PHE A 30 12.86 -12.13 10.70
CA PHE A 30 13.25 -11.27 9.57
C PHE A 30 13.07 -11.97 8.22
N ARG A 31 13.39 -13.26 8.13
CA ARG A 31 13.17 -14.06 6.91
C ARG A 31 11.71 -14.04 6.46
N ASN A 32 10.77 -14.17 7.39
CA ASN A 32 9.35 -14.17 7.06
C ASN A 32 8.87 -12.77 6.66
N GLN A 33 9.41 -11.73 7.27
CA GLN A 33 9.09 -10.34 6.92
C GLN A 33 9.58 -10.00 5.51
N VAL A 34 10.83 -10.37 5.18
CA VAL A 34 11.40 -10.19 3.82
C VAL A 34 10.57 -10.95 2.79
N LEU A 35 10.22 -12.21 3.04
CA LEU A 35 9.38 -13.00 2.13
C LEU A 35 7.97 -12.43 1.99
N ALA A 36 7.41 -11.87 3.06
CA ALA A 36 6.11 -11.20 3.00
C ALA A 36 6.17 -9.94 2.13
N ALA A 37 7.17 -9.08 2.34
CA ALA A 37 7.37 -7.87 1.54
C ALA A 37 7.61 -8.22 0.05
N PHE A 38 8.46 -9.21 -0.24
CA PHE A 38 8.70 -9.69 -1.60
C PHE A 38 7.41 -10.18 -2.29
N LYS A 39 6.61 -10.98 -1.59
CA LYS A 39 5.32 -11.47 -2.11
C LYS A 39 4.32 -10.33 -2.33
N GLN A 40 4.25 -9.38 -1.40
CA GLN A 40 3.37 -8.22 -1.53
C GLN A 40 3.75 -7.40 -2.75
N LEU A 41 5.03 -7.06 -2.91
CA LEU A 41 5.52 -6.29 -4.04
C LEU A 41 5.21 -6.97 -5.39
N HIS A 42 5.38 -8.29 -5.49
CA HIS A 42 5.00 -9.05 -6.68
C HIS A 42 3.50 -9.08 -6.96
N LYS A 43 2.66 -9.12 -5.92
CA LYS A 43 1.21 -9.01 -6.08
C LYS A 43 0.85 -7.62 -6.58
N THR A 44 1.34 -6.57 -5.92
CA THR A 44 1.06 -5.18 -6.28
C THR A 44 1.50 -4.90 -7.71
N ARG A 45 2.69 -5.32 -8.12
CA ARG A 45 3.14 -5.25 -9.53
C ARG A 45 2.15 -5.88 -10.50
N LYS A 46 1.66 -7.10 -10.22
CA LYS A 46 0.73 -7.80 -11.12
C LYS A 46 -0.58 -7.04 -11.27
N VAL A 47 -1.07 -6.46 -10.18
CA VAL A 47 -2.26 -5.62 -10.23
C VAL A 47 -1.92 -4.34 -10.98
N VAL A 48 -0.88 -3.58 -10.58
CA VAL A 48 -0.43 -2.27 -11.13
C VAL A 48 -0.19 -2.29 -12.62
N PHE A 49 0.48 -3.31 -13.13
CA PHE A 49 0.85 -3.43 -14.54
C PHE A 49 0.01 -4.47 -15.28
N GLU A 50 -1.24 -4.69 -14.85
CA GLU A 50 -2.14 -5.63 -15.51
C GLU A 50 -2.28 -5.30 -17.01
N GLY A 51 -2.12 -6.32 -17.87
CA GLY A 51 -2.18 -6.18 -19.33
C GLY A 51 -0.89 -5.70 -19.99
N ASP A 52 0.07 -5.14 -19.25
CA ASP A 52 1.36 -4.68 -19.79
C ASP A 52 2.45 -5.74 -19.58
N THR A 53 2.61 -6.63 -20.56
CA THR A 53 3.59 -7.73 -20.46
C THR A 53 5.04 -7.25 -20.37
N TYR A 54 5.36 -6.11 -20.96
CA TYR A 54 6.71 -5.54 -20.95
C TYR A 54 7.03 -4.94 -19.59
N ALA A 55 6.17 -4.06 -19.07
CA ALA A 55 6.33 -3.49 -17.75
C ALA A 55 6.31 -4.57 -16.68
N LEU A 56 5.45 -5.59 -16.82
CA LEU A 56 5.50 -6.76 -15.96
C LEU A 56 6.90 -7.40 -16.00
N LYS A 57 7.43 -7.83 -17.14
CA LYS A 57 8.75 -8.49 -17.14
C LYS A 57 9.87 -7.62 -16.56
N LEU A 58 9.97 -6.37 -16.98
CA LEU A 58 10.99 -5.46 -16.46
C LEU A 58 10.94 -5.29 -14.94
N THR A 59 9.73 -5.08 -14.40
CA THR A 59 9.56 -4.93 -12.96
C THR A 59 9.83 -6.25 -12.22
N GLN A 60 9.58 -7.41 -12.83
CA GLN A 60 10.00 -8.70 -12.28
C GLN A 60 11.50 -8.76 -12.07
N ASP A 61 12.23 -8.41 -13.11
CA ASP A 61 13.66 -8.59 -13.17
C ASP A 61 14.33 -7.62 -12.20
N LYS A 62 13.88 -6.35 -12.16
CA LYS A 62 14.34 -5.37 -11.17
C LYS A 62 14.09 -5.82 -9.72
N ILE A 63 12.89 -6.30 -9.40
CA ILE A 63 12.59 -6.79 -8.04
C ILE A 63 13.52 -7.97 -7.69
N ASN A 64 13.68 -8.93 -8.59
CA ASN A 64 14.54 -10.08 -8.36
C ASN A 64 16.01 -9.68 -8.22
N GLU A 65 16.48 -8.72 -9.00
CA GLU A 65 17.84 -8.21 -8.97
C GLU A 65 18.15 -7.56 -7.61
N GLU A 66 17.30 -6.62 -7.15
CA GLU A 66 17.51 -5.92 -5.88
C GLU A 66 17.46 -6.87 -4.67
N PHE A 67 16.56 -7.84 -4.66
CA PHE A 67 16.52 -8.85 -3.58
C PHE A 67 17.71 -9.82 -3.65
N LYS A 68 18.25 -10.11 -4.83
CA LYS A 68 19.47 -10.91 -4.98
C LYS A 68 20.72 -10.16 -4.52
N LYS A 69 20.84 -8.87 -4.85
CA LYS A 69 21.95 -8.00 -4.41
C LYS A 69 22.08 -8.02 -2.88
N ASN A 70 20.97 -7.88 -2.18
CA ASN A 70 20.93 -7.79 -0.71
C ASN A 70 20.80 -9.15 0.02
N LYS A 71 20.95 -10.28 -0.70
CA LYS A 71 20.69 -11.62 -0.14
C LYS A 71 21.62 -12.01 1.02
N ASN A 72 22.86 -11.51 1.00
CA ASN A 72 23.92 -11.89 1.95
C ASN A 72 24.09 -10.89 3.10
N GLU A 73 23.22 -9.87 3.19
CA GLU A 73 23.26 -8.90 4.28
C GLU A 73 22.95 -9.59 5.61
N THR A 74 23.85 -9.41 6.58
CA THR A 74 23.76 -10.04 7.91
C THR A 74 23.40 -9.04 9.02
N ASP A 75 23.53 -7.74 8.73
CA ASP A 75 23.26 -6.66 9.68
C ASP A 75 21.76 -6.50 9.91
N SER A 76 21.33 -6.68 11.16
CA SER A 76 19.90 -6.71 11.50
C SER A 76 19.17 -5.38 11.26
N ASP A 77 19.86 -4.25 11.39
CA ASP A 77 19.27 -2.93 11.19
C ASP A 77 19.13 -2.59 9.70
N LYS A 78 20.14 -2.93 8.88
CA LYS A 78 20.05 -2.81 7.42
C LYS A 78 18.90 -3.66 6.87
N ILE A 79 18.70 -4.88 7.39
CA ILE A 79 17.58 -5.73 6.97
C ILE A 79 16.23 -5.04 7.24
N LYS A 80 16.06 -4.38 8.39
CA LYS A 80 14.83 -3.64 8.70
C LYS A 80 14.62 -2.47 7.73
N GLU A 81 15.67 -1.73 7.43
CA GLU A 81 15.63 -0.63 6.46
C GLU A 81 15.24 -1.12 5.06
N LEU A 82 15.85 -2.20 4.59
CA LEU A 82 15.52 -2.81 3.30
C LEU A 82 14.07 -3.31 3.24
N ILE A 83 13.56 -3.90 4.33
CA ILE A 83 12.14 -4.27 4.43
C ILE A 83 11.25 -3.03 4.34
N LYS A 84 11.61 -1.95 5.02
CA LYS A 84 10.86 -0.69 4.98
C LYS A 84 10.83 -0.13 3.56
N ILE A 85 11.97 -0.07 2.87
CA ILE A 85 12.06 0.37 1.47
C ILE A 85 11.16 -0.47 0.56
N ALA A 86 11.12 -1.79 0.75
CA ALA A 86 10.26 -2.67 -0.04
C ALA A 86 8.76 -2.38 0.19
N ASN A 87 8.35 -2.13 1.44
CA ASN A 87 6.96 -1.78 1.78
C ASN A 87 6.58 -0.37 1.29
N ASP A 88 7.50 0.60 1.38
CA ASP A 88 7.29 1.95 0.88
C ASP A 88 7.15 1.92 -0.65
N SER A 89 7.98 1.14 -1.34
CA SER A 89 7.89 0.93 -2.78
C SER A 89 6.56 0.29 -3.19
N GLU A 90 6.05 -0.67 -2.41
CA GLU A 90 4.72 -1.25 -2.62
C GLU A 90 3.61 -0.19 -2.52
N THR A 91 3.70 0.67 -1.51
CA THR A 91 2.73 1.75 -1.29
C THR A 91 2.78 2.79 -2.40
N ILE A 92 3.97 3.19 -2.84
CA ILE A 92 4.18 4.10 -3.95
C ILE A 92 3.59 3.53 -5.24
N LEU A 93 3.86 2.25 -5.55
CA LEU A 93 3.33 1.60 -6.75
C LEU A 93 1.80 1.57 -6.75
N ARG A 94 1.18 1.29 -5.59
CA ARG A 94 -0.28 1.23 -5.47
C ARG A 94 -0.93 2.61 -5.63
N LYS A 95 -0.35 3.63 -5.01
CA LYS A 95 -0.97 4.97 -4.89
C LYS A 95 -0.67 5.90 -6.05
N ASN A 96 0.54 5.83 -6.60
CA ASN A 96 1.05 6.87 -7.50
C ASN A 96 1.14 6.43 -8.96
N VAL A 97 1.04 5.13 -9.25
CA VAL A 97 1.14 4.62 -10.62
C VAL A 97 -0.25 4.42 -11.21
N VAL A 98 -0.53 5.14 -12.29
CA VAL A 98 -1.73 4.98 -13.12
C VAL A 98 -1.35 4.42 -14.50
N GLN A 99 -2.29 3.71 -15.14
CA GLN A 99 -2.08 3.17 -16.48
C GLN A 99 -2.94 3.95 -17.49
N LEU A 100 -2.36 4.18 -18.67
CA LEU A 100 -3.05 4.77 -19.82
C LEU A 100 -3.10 3.72 -20.93
N LYS A 101 -4.29 3.47 -21.49
CA LYS A 101 -4.49 2.57 -22.62
C LYS A 101 -4.98 3.38 -23.82
N LEU A 102 -4.33 3.23 -24.97
CA LEU A 102 -4.80 3.86 -26.19
C LEU A 102 -6.12 3.20 -26.63
N LYS A 103 -7.15 3.98 -26.93
CA LYS A 103 -8.38 3.48 -27.53
C LYS A 103 -8.14 3.23 -29.02
N GLU A 104 -8.48 2.04 -29.48
CA GLU A 104 -8.26 1.60 -30.86
C GLU A 104 -9.29 2.20 -31.85
N ASP A 105 -10.38 2.77 -31.33
CA ASP A 105 -11.51 3.26 -32.14
C ASP A 105 -11.21 4.58 -32.89
N THR A 106 -10.15 5.29 -32.52
CA THR A 106 -9.74 6.55 -33.16
C THR A 106 -8.77 6.26 -34.31
N LYS A 107 -9.33 6.15 -35.52
CA LYS A 107 -8.57 5.90 -36.77
C LYS A 107 -7.81 7.11 -37.29
N ASP A 108 -8.13 8.29 -36.78
CA ASP A 108 -7.49 9.55 -37.17
C ASP A 108 -6.39 9.91 -36.18
N GLU A 109 -5.16 10.11 -36.67
CA GLU A 109 -3.97 10.44 -35.86
C GLU A 109 -4.17 11.73 -35.03
N GLU A 110 -5.08 12.61 -35.47
CA GLU A 110 -5.41 13.88 -34.80
C GLU A 110 -6.27 13.71 -33.53
N SER A 111 -6.90 12.55 -33.33
CA SER A 111 -7.88 12.32 -32.25
C SER A 111 -7.52 11.14 -31.35
N GLN A 112 -6.24 10.91 -31.05
CA GLN A 112 -5.83 9.83 -30.14
C GLN A 112 -6.46 10.00 -28.75
N THR A 113 -7.39 9.10 -28.41
CA THR A 113 -8.04 9.08 -27.10
C THR A 113 -7.39 8.03 -26.20
N TRP A 114 -7.00 8.43 -25.00
CA TRP A 114 -6.43 7.53 -24.00
C TRP A 114 -7.45 7.26 -22.90
N GLU A 115 -7.57 6.00 -22.51
CA GLU A 115 -8.33 5.55 -21.35
C GLU A 115 -7.40 5.44 -20.14
N MET A 116 -7.67 6.25 -19.11
CA MET A 116 -6.91 6.20 -17.86
C MET A 116 -7.57 5.22 -16.87
N LYS A 117 -6.80 4.23 -16.41
CA LYS A 117 -7.24 3.28 -15.38
C LYS A 117 -6.81 3.77 -14.00
N ILE A 118 -7.73 4.45 -13.33
CA ILE A 118 -7.61 4.87 -11.93
C ILE A 118 -8.07 3.74 -11.02
N ARG A 119 -7.41 3.57 -9.86
CA ARG A 119 -7.81 2.58 -8.85
C ARG A 119 -8.36 3.29 -7.62
N GLU A 120 -9.07 2.54 -6.80
CA GLU A 120 -9.58 3.00 -5.51
C GLU A 120 -8.46 3.50 -4.59
N ASP A 121 -7.31 2.83 -4.62
CA ASP A 121 -6.16 3.16 -3.77
C ASP A 121 -5.27 4.29 -4.33
N THR A 122 -5.57 4.79 -5.54
CA THR A 122 -4.77 5.85 -6.17
C THR A 122 -5.01 7.16 -5.44
N GLU A 123 -3.94 7.76 -4.91
CA GLU A 123 -4.04 9.05 -4.23
C GLU A 123 -4.24 10.16 -5.27
N MET A 124 -5.35 10.88 -5.14
CA MET A 124 -5.64 12.09 -5.89
C MET A 124 -5.34 13.28 -5.00
N TYR A 125 -4.49 14.18 -5.47
CA TYR A 125 -4.25 15.42 -4.76
C TYR A 125 -5.38 16.40 -5.08
N ASP A 126 -6.18 16.70 -4.08
CA ASP A 126 -7.12 17.81 -4.17
C ASP A 126 -6.32 19.11 -4.13
N PHE A 127 -6.26 19.81 -5.26
CA PHE A 127 -5.56 21.09 -5.43
C PHE A 127 -6.32 22.26 -4.77
N THR A 128 -6.85 22.03 -3.57
CA THR A 128 -7.72 22.97 -2.85
C THR A 128 -6.94 24.04 -2.09
N GLU A 129 -5.64 23.82 -1.87
CA GLU A 129 -4.77 24.83 -1.26
C GLU A 129 -4.40 25.88 -2.32
N PRO A 130 -4.74 27.17 -2.11
CA PRO A 130 -4.29 28.23 -3.00
C PRO A 130 -2.77 28.21 -3.09
N TRP A 131 -2.25 28.17 -4.32
CA TRP A 131 -0.81 28.26 -4.54
C TRP A 131 -0.27 29.52 -3.87
N GLU A 132 0.55 29.35 -2.84
CA GLU A 132 1.30 30.45 -2.24
C GLU A 132 2.65 30.57 -2.98
N PRO A 133 2.95 31.71 -3.61
CA PRO A 133 4.25 31.92 -4.21
C PRO A 133 5.33 31.77 -3.13
N PRO A 134 6.47 31.12 -3.44
CA PRO A 134 7.59 31.08 -2.51
C PRO A 134 8.00 32.51 -2.15
N PRO A 135 8.42 32.76 -0.89
CA PRO A 135 8.76 34.10 -0.45
C PRO A 135 9.86 34.70 -1.34
N VAL A 136 9.54 35.81 -2.00
CA VAL A 136 10.52 36.53 -2.84
C VAL A 136 11.55 37.17 -1.92
N ASN A 137 12.77 36.63 -1.89
CA ASN A 137 13.90 37.26 -1.23
C ASN A 137 14.26 38.56 -1.95
N LYS A 138 13.72 39.69 -1.46
CA LYS A 138 14.11 41.04 -1.89
C LYS A 138 15.55 41.27 -1.45
N LYS A 139 16.52 40.99 -2.33
CA LYS A 139 17.92 41.39 -2.11
C LYS A 139 17.93 42.90 -1.89
N GLN A 140 18.24 43.33 -0.67
CA GLN A 140 18.46 44.75 -0.37
C GLN A 140 19.61 45.22 -1.27
N LYS A 141 19.30 46.11 -2.22
CA LYS A 141 20.35 46.80 -2.97
C LYS A 141 21.08 47.70 -1.98
N LYS A 142 22.27 47.29 -1.54
CA LYS A 142 23.20 48.20 -0.85
C LYS A 142 23.66 49.21 -1.89
N CYS A 143 23.12 50.42 -1.86
CA CYS A 143 23.72 51.54 -2.58
C CYS A 143 24.97 51.97 -1.79
N SER A 144 26.08 52.09 -2.51
CA SER A 144 27.35 52.66 -2.03
C SER A 144 27.26 54.16 -1.83
#